data_AF-A0A349L519-F1
#
_entry.id   AF-A0A349L519-F1
#
_cell.length_a   1.000
_cell.length_b   1.000
_cell.length_c   1.000
_cell.angle_alpha   90.00
_cell.angle_beta   90.00
_cell.angle_gamma   90.00
#
_symmetry.space_group_name_H-M   'P 1'
#
loop_
_entity.id
_entity.type
_entity.pdbx_description
1 polymer ?
#
loop_
_entity_poly.entity_id
_entity_poly.type
_entity_poly.pdbx_seq_one_letter_code
_entity_poly.pdbx_strand_id
1 'polypeptide(L)'
;MSVVIITGGGRGIGASTAMECARRGLGLILTYNSELDKANEVLARYMAKEFAERRIRVNSVSPGAIRTEPGGGLNDKFEAMPSAQTALSRVGEPEALAPVIATLPTEDGAWINAQNIEVAGGHVI
;
A
#
# COMPACT_ATOMS: atom_id res chain seq x y z
N MET A 1 -20.21 15.29 10.17
CA MET A 1 -19.56 14.45 9.14
C MET A 1 -20.43 13.23 8.94
N SER A 2 -20.95 12.99 7.74
CA SER A 2 -21.67 11.74 7.44
C SER A 2 -20.66 10.64 7.10
N VAL A 3 -20.88 9.43 7.60
CA VAL A 3 -20.00 8.27 7.37
C VAL A 3 -20.72 7.25 6.51
N VAL A 4 -20.01 6.70 5.51
CA VAL A 4 -20.48 5.65 4.62
C VAL A 4 -19.74 4.36 4.93
N ILE A 5 -20.47 3.25 5.00
CA ILE A 5 -19.89 1.90 5.11
C ILE A 5 -19.95 1.26 3.72
N ILE A 6 -18.80 0.86 3.20
CA ILE A 6 -18.68 0.14 1.92
C ILE A 6 -18.23 -1.28 2.20
N THR A 7 -19.03 -2.26 1.81
CA THR A 7 -18.67 -3.67 1.87
C THR A 7 -17.97 -4.09 0.58
N GLY A 8 -16.73 -4.57 0.67
CA GLY A 8 -15.94 -4.97 -0.50
C GLY A 8 -15.31 -3.79 -1.25
N GLY A 9 -14.70 -2.84 -0.54
CA GLY A 9 -14.15 -1.62 -1.14
C GLY A 9 -12.80 -1.76 -1.83
N GLY A 10 -12.16 -2.94 -1.82
CA GLY A 10 -10.82 -3.11 -2.39
C GLY A 10 -10.71 -3.00 -3.91
N ARG A 11 -11.82 -3.13 -4.66
CA ARG A 11 -11.81 -3.02 -6.14
C ARG A 11 -13.18 -2.71 -6.73
N GLY A 12 -13.20 -2.48 -8.05
CA GLY A 12 -14.43 -2.35 -8.83
C GLY A 12 -15.34 -1.24 -8.34
N ILE A 13 -16.63 -1.57 -8.16
CA ILE A 13 -17.67 -0.63 -7.74
C ILE A 13 -17.38 -0.10 -6.33
N GLY A 14 -16.96 -0.96 -5.40
CA GLY A 14 -16.65 -0.55 -4.02
C GLY A 14 -15.52 0.48 -3.97
N ALA A 15 -14.43 0.24 -4.70
CA ALA A 15 -13.33 1.19 -4.82
C ALA A 15 -13.75 2.51 -5.48
N SER A 16 -14.51 2.43 -6.57
CA SER A 16 -15.02 3.62 -7.26
C SER A 16 -15.95 4.45 -6.36
N THR A 17 -16.77 3.77 -5.56
CA THR A 17 -17.68 4.41 -4.60
C THR A 17 -16.90 5.09 -3.48
N ALA A 18 -15.84 4.46 -2.96
CA ALA A 18 -14.95 5.06 -1.97
C ALA A 18 -14.33 6.36 -2.50
N MET A 19 -13.85 6.38 -3.74
CA MET A 19 -13.28 7.58 -4.35
C MET A 19 -14.30 8.71 -4.54
N GLU A 20 -15.54 8.37 -4.89
CA GLU A 20 -16.63 9.34 -4.97
C GLU A 20 -17.03 9.89 -3.60
N CYS A 21 -17.04 9.04 -2.56
CA CYS A 21 -17.22 9.49 -1.17
C CYS A 21 -16.14 10.49 -0.75
N ALA A 22 -14.88 10.23 -1.10
CA ALA A 22 -13.76 11.14 -0.84
C ALA A 22 -13.99 12.51 -1.50
N ARG A 23 -14.42 12.51 -2.77
CA ARG A 23 -14.72 13.75 -3.53
C ARG A 23 -15.86 14.56 -2.89
N ARG A 24 -16.79 13.89 -2.23
CA ARG A 24 -17.93 14.51 -1.53
C ARG A 24 -17.62 14.90 -0.08
N GLY A 25 -16.42 14.65 0.43
CA GLY A 25 -16.06 14.92 1.82
C GLY A 25 -16.82 14.05 2.83
N LEU A 26 -17.18 12.82 2.45
CA LEU A 26 -17.84 11.86 3.32
C LEU A 26 -16.80 10.99 4.02
N GLY A 27 -17.00 10.74 5.32
CA GLY A 27 -16.20 9.76 6.06
C GLY A 27 -16.43 8.34 5.54
N LEU A 28 -15.41 7.48 5.64
CA LEU A 28 -15.44 6.14 5.06
C LEU A 28 -15.08 5.06 6.08
N ILE A 29 -15.90 4.02 6.16
CA ILE A 29 -15.53 2.70 6.66
C ILE A 29 -15.50 1.76 5.47
N LEU A 30 -14.34 1.16 5.21
CA LEU A 30 -14.13 0.27 4.08
C LEU A 30 -13.87 -1.14 4.60
N THR A 31 -14.67 -2.11 4.17
CA THR A 31 -14.43 -3.52 4.47
C THR A 31 -13.93 -4.27 3.25
N TYR A 32 -13.22 -5.37 3.50
CA TYR A 32 -12.67 -6.26 2.49
C TYR A 32 -12.91 -7.72 2.91
N ASN A 33 -12.79 -8.65 1.97
CA ASN A 33 -12.90 -10.07 2.25
C ASN A 33 -11.51 -10.72 2.39
N SER A 34 -10.76 -10.79 1.28
CA SER A 34 -9.46 -11.48 1.23
C SER A 34 -8.30 -10.62 0.69
N GLU A 35 -8.58 -9.45 0.09
CA GLU A 35 -7.58 -8.60 -0.56
C GLU A 35 -7.32 -7.34 0.29
N LEU A 36 -6.67 -7.51 1.46
CA LEU A 36 -6.33 -6.39 2.36
C LEU A 36 -5.46 -5.35 1.66
N ASP A 37 -4.46 -5.76 0.87
CA ASP A 37 -3.52 -4.83 0.25
C ASP A 37 -4.24 -3.89 -0.72
N LYS A 38 -5.11 -4.42 -1.60
CA LYS A 38 -5.92 -3.59 -2.49
C LYS A 38 -6.88 -2.68 -1.74
N ALA A 39 -7.42 -3.13 -0.61
CA ALA A 39 -8.25 -2.29 0.26
C ALA A 39 -7.45 -1.13 0.88
N ASN A 40 -6.21 -1.39 1.31
CA ASN A 40 -5.30 -0.36 1.81
C ASN A 40 -4.91 0.65 0.73
N GLU A 41 -4.70 0.21 -0.52
CA GLU A 41 -4.44 1.12 -1.64
C GLU A 41 -5.62 2.08 -1.88
N VAL A 42 -6.85 1.56 -1.91
CA VAL A 42 -8.05 2.37 -2.05
C VAL A 42 -8.19 3.34 -0.87
N LEU A 43 -7.95 2.86 0.35
CA LEU A 43 -8.00 3.68 1.55
C LEU A 43 -6.96 4.81 1.49
N ALA A 44 -5.73 4.54 1.08
CA ALA A 44 -4.68 5.55 0.94
C ALA A 44 -5.08 6.65 -0.06
N ARG A 45 -5.66 6.26 -1.22
CA ARG A 45 -6.17 7.21 -2.22
C ARG A 45 -7.34 8.05 -1.70
N TYR A 46 -8.24 7.44 -0.94
CA TYR A 46 -9.34 8.13 -0.29
C TYR A 46 -8.81 9.13 0.76
N MET A 47 -7.91 8.71 1.65
CA MET A 47 -7.36 9.56 2.73
C MET A 47 -6.52 10.72 2.18
N ALA A 48 -5.80 10.51 1.07
CA ALA A 48 -5.08 11.59 0.39
C ALA A 48 -6.01 12.72 -0.06
N LYS A 49 -7.27 12.42 -0.39
CA LYS A 49 -8.30 13.42 -0.69
C LYS A 49 -8.94 13.97 0.58
N GLU A 50 -9.26 13.12 1.56
CA GLU A 50 -9.86 13.55 2.82
C GLU A 50 -8.98 14.57 3.56
N PHE A 51 -7.66 14.36 3.55
CA PHE A 51 -6.72 15.21 4.27
C PHE A 51 -6.07 16.30 3.40
N ALA A 52 -6.56 16.52 2.18
CA ALA A 52 -6.00 17.49 1.25
C ALA A 52 -6.00 18.93 1.84
N GLU A 53 -7.07 19.32 2.52
CA GLU A 53 -7.18 20.65 3.18
C GLU A 53 -6.15 20.84 4.30
N ARG A 54 -5.68 19.73 4.90
CA ARG A 54 -4.63 19.72 5.93
C ARG A 54 -3.22 19.63 5.34
N ARG A 55 -3.11 19.57 4.00
CA ARG A 55 -1.85 19.38 3.27
C ARG A 55 -1.09 18.12 3.70
N ILE A 56 -1.83 17.05 4.03
CA ILE A 56 -1.27 15.75 4.38
C ILE A 56 -1.26 14.87 3.12
N ARG A 57 -0.10 14.32 2.80
CA ARG A 57 0.06 13.30 1.74
C ARG A 57 -0.12 11.92 2.36
N VAL A 58 -0.76 11.03 1.62
CA VAL A 58 -0.96 9.63 2.02
C VAL A 58 -0.57 8.73 0.86
N ASN A 59 0.31 7.78 1.12
CA ASN A 59 0.76 6.77 0.17
C ASN A 59 0.78 5.41 0.87
N SER A 60 0.67 4.34 0.10
CA SER A 60 0.93 2.98 0.54
C SER A 60 2.24 2.48 -0.06
N VAL A 61 2.93 1.61 0.66
CA VAL A 61 4.13 0.94 0.17
C VAL A 61 3.88 -0.56 0.26
N SER A 62 3.97 -1.25 -0.87
CA SER A 62 3.77 -2.70 -0.98
C SER A 62 5.12 -3.38 -1.13
N PRO A 63 5.70 -3.91 -0.04
CA PRO A 63 6.93 -4.67 -0.13
C PRO A 63 6.68 -6.03 -0.78
N GLY A 64 7.64 -6.49 -1.60
CA GLY A 64 7.70 -7.90 -1.99
C GLY A 64 8.22 -8.77 -0.85
N ALA A 65 8.80 -9.92 -1.18
CA ALA A 65 9.44 -10.76 -0.17
C ALA A 65 10.63 -10.02 0.47
N ILE A 66 10.51 -9.66 1.74
CA ILE A 66 11.55 -9.03 2.55
C ILE A 66 11.95 -9.97 3.69
N ARG A 67 13.24 -10.14 3.92
CA ARG A 67 13.80 -10.87 5.04
C ARG A 67 13.51 -10.11 6.33
N THR A 68 12.54 -10.62 7.07
CA THR A 68 12.19 -10.18 8.42
C THR A 68 12.12 -11.41 9.30
N GLU A 69 12.02 -11.25 10.62
CA GLU A 69 11.79 -12.35 11.55
C GLU A 69 10.30 -12.51 11.90
N PRO A 70 9.45 -13.18 11.08
CA PRO A 70 8.15 -13.62 11.56
C PRO A 70 8.27 -15.06 12.08
N GLY A 71 8.17 -15.23 13.40
CA GLY A 71 7.83 -16.52 14.03
C GLY A 71 8.66 -17.76 13.63
N GLY A 72 9.96 -17.60 13.30
CA GLY A 72 10.84 -18.72 12.92
C GLY A 72 11.84 -18.42 11.80
N GLY A 73 11.69 -17.28 11.11
CA GLY A 73 12.62 -16.81 10.07
C GLY A 73 12.43 -17.52 8.73
N LEU A 74 12.75 -16.82 7.64
CA LEU A 74 13.01 -17.47 6.36
C LEU A 74 14.27 -18.32 6.54
N ASN A 75 14.18 -19.62 6.30
CA ASN A 75 15.35 -20.48 6.15
C ASN A 75 15.71 -20.60 4.67
N ASP A 76 16.94 -21.02 4.37
CA ASP A 76 17.44 -21.14 2.99
C ASP A 76 16.53 -21.94 2.05
N LYS A 77 15.72 -22.88 2.58
CA LYS A 77 14.76 -23.67 1.79
C LYS A 77 13.48 -22.89 1.46
N PHE A 78 13.06 -21.96 2.31
CA PHE A 78 11.87 -21.13 2.08
C PHE A 78 12.14 -19.91 1.20
N GLU A 79 13.41 -19.58 0.92
CA GLU A 79 13.78 -18.40 0.12
C GLU A 79 13.89 -18.65 -1.37
N ALA A 80 14.07 -19.91 -1.77
CA ALA A 80 14.21 -20.27 -3.17
C ALA A 80 12.97 -19.86 -3.99
N MET A 81 11.77 -20.10 -3.45
CA MET A 81 10.52 -19.78 -4.15
C MET A 81 10.28 -18.26 -4.26
N PRO A 82 10.34 -17.45 -3.19
CA PRO A 82 10.21 -16.00 -3.30
C PRO A 82 11.29 -15.38 -4.20
N SER A 83 12.55 -15.82 -4.08
CA SER A 83 13.64 -15.29 -4.92
C SER A 83 13.39 -15.52 -6.40
N ALA A 84 12.88 -16.69 -6.78
CA ALA A 84 12.58 -17.05 -8.18
C ALA A 84 11.45 -16.22 -8.79
N GLN A 85 10.60 -15.59 -7.97
CA GLN A 85 9.52 -14.72 -8.44
C GLN A 85 9.96 -13.26 -8.62
N THR A 86 11.15 -12.89 -8.14
CA THR A 86 11.71 -11.54 -8.30
C THR A 86 12.58 -11.48 -9.55
N ALA A 87 12.55 -10.35 -10.27
CA ALA A 87 13.46 -10.10 -11.38
C ALA A 87 14.92 -9.96 -10.92
N LEU A 88 15.13 -9.51 -9.68
CA LEU A 88 16.45 -9.40 -9.06
C LEU A 88 17.01 -10.73 -8.53
N SER A 89 16.26 -11.83 -8.65
CA SER A 89 16.67 -13.19 -8.24
C SER A 89 17.13 -13.30 -6.79
N ARG A 90 16.53 -12.51 -5.89
CA ARG A 90 16.83 -12.51 -4.45
C ARG A 90 15.67 -11.96 -3.63
N VAL A 91 15.60 -12.39 -2.37
CA VAL A 91 14.77 -11.73 -1.35
C VAL A 91 15.36 -10.34 -1.04
N GLY A 92 14.49 -9.37 -0.74
CA GLY A 92 14.92 -8.05 -0.28
C GLY A 92 15.28 -8.05 1.20
N GLU A 93 16.12 -7.11 1.62
CA GLU A 93 16.38 -6.82 3.04
C GLU A 93 15.58 -5.57 3.46
N PRO A 94 15.31 -5.33 4.75
CA PRO A 94 14.60 -4.12 5.21
C PRO A 94 15.24 -2.82 4.70
N GLU A 95 16.55 -2.79 4.52
CA GLU A 95 17.33 -1.68 3.97
C GLU A 95 17.01 -1.39 2.51
N ALA A 96 16.41 -2.34 1.77
CA ALA A 96 15.91 -2.09 0.42
C ALA A 96 14.61 -1.26 0.42
N LEU A 97 13.81 -1.36 1.50
CA LEU A 97 12.55 -0.65 1.66
C LEU A 97 12.72 0.73 2.32
N ALA A 98 13.65 0.81 3.29
CA ALA A 98 13.84 1.99 4.12
C ALA A 98 14.06 3.29 3.33
N PRO A 99 14.87 3.36 2.25
CA PRO A 99 15.08 4.58 1.49
C PRO A 99 13.80 5.10 0.84
N VAL A 100 12.93 4.21 0.35
CA VAL A 100 11.64 4.60 -0.25
C VAL A 100 10.76 5.25 0.81
N ILE A 101 10.59 4.59 1.96
CA ILE A 101 9.78 5.12 3.07
C ILE A 101 10.36 6.43 3.59
N ALA A 102 11.68 6.51 3.75
CA ALA A 102 12.37 7.70 4.26
C ALA A 102 12.29 8.88 3.28
N THR A 103 12.21 8.63 1.96
CA THR A 103 12.07 9.68 0.95
C THR A 103 10.66 10.27 0.95
N LEU A 104 9.62 9.46 1.18
CA LEU A 104 8.22 9.90 1.12
C LEU A 104 7.90 11.16 1.94
N PRO A 105 8.34 11.35 3.19
CA PRO A 105 8.06 12.56 3.96
C PRO A 105 8.91 13.78 3.58
N THR A 106 9.96 13.62 2.75
CA THR A 106 10.91 14.69 2.40
C THR A 106 10.44 15.55 1.22
N GLU A 107 11.23 16.58 0.88
CA GLU A 107 11.01 17.42 -0.30
C GLU A 107 11.16 16.64 -1.62
N ASP A 108 12.07 15.67 -1.68
CA ASP A 108 12.24 14.80 -2.85
C ASP A 108 10.97 13.98 -3.15
N GLY A 109 10.19 13.68 -2.12
CA GLY A 109 8.90 13.01 -2.20
C GLY A 109 7.69 13.95 -2.32
N ALA A 110 7.88 15.27 -2.45
CA ALA A 110 6.81 16.26 -2.26
C ALA A 110 5.65 16.11 -3.26
N TRP A 111 5.91 15.60 -4.46
CA TRP A 111 4.87 15.38 -5.49
C TRP A 111 4.25 13.97 -5.47
N ILE A 112 4.73 13.10 -4.56
CA ILE A 112 4.24 11.73 -4.44
C ILE A 112 3.07 11.70 -3.44
N ASN A 113 1.85 11.49 -3.94
CA ASN A 113 0.64 11.40 -3.16
C ASN A 113 -0.37 10.43 -3.79
N ALA A 114 -1.18 9.76 -2.96
CA ALA A 114 -2.18 8.78 -3.37
C ALA A 114 -1.63 7.61 -4.20
N GLN A 115 -0.33 7.30 -4.05
CA GLN A 115 0.33 6.23 -4.78
C GLN A 115 0.40 4.95 -3.94
N ASN A 116 0.31 3.82 -4.64
CA ASN A 116 0.87 2.58 -4.15
C ASN A 116 2.27 2.41 -4.76
N ILE A 117 3.28 2.20 -3.92
CA ILE A 117 4.66 2.06 -4.37
C ILE A 117 5.11 0.64 -4.07
N GLU A 118 5.24 -0.15 -5.14
CA GLU A 118 5.74 -1.51 -5.05
C GLU A 118 7.26 -1.50 -4.92
N VAL A 119 7.76 -2.13 -3.85
CA VAL A 119 9.19 -2.30 -3.58
C VAL A 119 9.46 -3.80 -3.49
N ALA A 120 9.46 -4.44 -4.65
CA ALA A 120 9.31 -5.89 -4.75
C ALA A 120 10.36 -6.59 -5.63
N GLY A 121 11.46 -5.91 -5.96
CA GLY A 121 12.53 -6.50 -6.77
C GLY A 121 12.08 -6.99 -8.15
N GLY A 122 11.03 -6.38 -8.71
CA GLY A 122 10.42 -6.75 -9.99
C GLY A 122 9.36 -7.86 -9.92
N HIS A 123 8.99 -8.31 -8.73
CA HIS A 123 7.76 -9.09 -8.53
C HIS A 123 6.53 -8.16 -8.62
N VAL A 124 5.46 -8.62 -9.26
CA VAL A 124 4.19 -7.88 -9.38
C VAL A 124 3.24 -8.36 -8.29
N ILE A 125 2.73 -7.44 -7.47
CA ILE A 125 1.87 -7.71 -6.31
C ILE A 125 0.38 -7.66 -6.71
#